data_AF-C6M4F0-F1
#
_entry.id   AF-C6M4F0-F1
#
_cell.length_a   1.000
_cell.length_b   1.000
_cell.length_c   1.000
_cell.angle_alpha   90.00
_cell.angle_beta   90.00
_cell.angle_gamma   90.00
#
_symmetry.space_group_name_H-M   'P 1'
#
loop_
_entity.id
_entity.type
_entity.pdbx_description
1 polymer ?
#
loop_
_entity_poly.entity_id
_entity_poly.type
_entity_poly.pdbx_seq_one_letter_code
_entity_poly.pdbx_strand_id
1 'polypeptide(L)' 'MNEKEQVLSHIRTHPGCTSTGVANEVYGKQKWSGWILARRDIDTLIEEGLVEERFEEGVSKFYAKEAV' A
#
# COMPACT_ATOMS: atom_id res chain seq x y z
N MET A 1 2.13 0.19 -16.28
CA MET A 1 2.14 0.60 -14.87
C MET A 1 2.56 -0.60 -14.05
N ASN A 2 3.74 -0.54 -13.45
CA ASN A 2 4.26 -1.59 -12.55
C ASN A 2 3.35 -1.70 -11.32
N GLU A 3 3.23 -2.88 -10.72
CA GLU A 3 2.44 -3.11 -9.50
C GLU A 3 2.77 -2.11 -8.38
N LYS A 4 4.05 -1.74 -8.18
CA LYS A 4 4.42 -0.71 -7.18
C LYS A 4 3.77 0.65 -7.46
N GLU A 5 3.71 1.06 -8.72
CA GLU A 5 3.04 2.31 -9.12
C GLU A 5 1.53 2.22 -8.91
N GLN A 6 0.95 1.05 -9.14
CA GLN A 6 -0.47 0.78 -8.86
C GLN A 6 -0.76 0.83 -7.35
N VAL A 7 0.12 0.27 -6.51
CA VAL A 7 0.05 0.39 -5.05
C VAL A 7 0.07 1.85 -4.62
N LEU A 8 1.05 2.63 -5.10
CA LEU A 8 1.14 4.06 -4.78
C LEU A 8 -0.11 4.83 -5.24
N SER A 9 -0.59 4.56 -6.45
CA SER A 9 -1.82 5.17 -6.98
C SER A 9 -3.04 4.83 -6.12
N HIS A 10 -3.15 3.57 -5.67
CA HIS A 10 -4.23 3.13 -4.80
C HIS A 10 -4.19 3.84 -3.44
N ILE A 11 -3.01 3.96 -2.82
CA ILE A 11 -2.84 4.65 -1.53
C ILE A 11 -3.16 6.16 -1.67
N ARG A 12 -2.77 6.79 -2.79
CA ARG A 12 -3.10 8.19 -3.07
C ARG A 12 -4.60 8.44 -3.21
N THR A 13 -5.30 7.51 -3.87
CA THR A 13 -6.76 7.61 -4.09
C THR A 13 -7.57 7.19 -2.87
N HIS A 14 -7.00 6.37 -1.97
CA HIS A 14 -7.65 5.87 -0.77
C HIS A 14 -6.75 6.07 0.48
N PRO A 15 -6.59 7.31 0.97
CA PRO A 15 -5.80 7.56 2.17
C PRO A 15 -6.33 6.79 3.38
N GLY A 16 -5.42 6.15 4.11
CA GLY A 16 -5.77 5.31 5.27
C GLY A 16 -6.21 3.89 4.91
N CYS A 17 -5.96 3.44 3.67
CA CYS A 17 -6.19 2.06 3.29
C CYS A 17 -5.26 1.10 4.05
N THR A 18 -5.63 -0.17 4.08
CA THR A 18 -4.85 -1.24 4.73
C THR A 18 -4.09 -2.08 3.70
N SER A 19 -3.11 -2.85 4.15
CA SER A 19 -2.35 -3.77 3.29
C SER A 19 -3.27 -4.80 2.62
N THR A 20 -4.33 -5.24 3.31
CA THR A 20 -5.37 -6.10 2.75
C THR A 20 -6.16 -5.39 1.65
N GLY A 21 -6.49 -4.11 1.82
CA GLY A 21 -7.16 -3.30 0.78
C GLY A 21 -6.31 -3.22 -0.49
N VAL A 22 -5.03 -2.86 -0.32
CA VAL A 22 -4.05 -2.82 -1.41
C VAL A 22 -3.91 -4.18 -2.10
N ALA A 23 -3.74 -5.25 -1.32
CA ALA A 23 -3.58 -6.61 -1.85
C ALA A 23 -4.75 -7.04 -2.73
N ASN A 24 -5.97 -6.77 -2.27
CA ASN A 24 -7.19 -7.14 -2.97
C ASN A 24 -7.37 -6.37 -4.27
N GLU A 25 -7.03 -5.08 -4.28
CA GLU A 25 -7.20 -4.22 -5.46
C GLU A 25 -6.10 -4.47 -6.51
N VAL A 26 -4.83 -4.47 -6.09
CA VAL A 26 -3.69 -4.46 -7.03
C VAL A 26 -3.33 -5.88 -7.49
N TYR A 27 -3.36 -6.86 -6.59
CA TYR A 27 -2.90 -8.24 -6.89
C TYR A 27 -4.06 -9.22 -7.05
N GLY A 28 -5.26 -8.84 -6.60
CA GLY A 28 -6.50 -9.61 -6.72
C GLY A 28 -6.79 -10.52 -5.53
N LYS A 29 -8.06 -10.54 -5.10
CA LYS A 29 -8.57 -11.30 -3.93
C LYS A 29 -8.25 -12.80 -3.93
N GLN A 30 -8.06 -13.43 -5.10
CA GLN A 30 -7.82 -14.87 -5.20
C GLN A 30 -6.34 -15.27 -5.14
N LYS A 31 -5.41 -14.31 -5.16
CA LYS A 31 -3.98 -14.63 -5.05
C LYS A 31 -3.57 -14.72 -3.58
N TRP A 32 -3.26 -15.94 -3.15
CA TRP A 32 -2.71 -16.24 -1.81
C TRP A 32 -1.52 -15.35 -1.43
N SER A 33 -0.70 -14.96 -2.41
CA SER A 33 0.54 -14.20 -2.21
C SER A 33 0.34 -12.69 -2.33
N GLY A 34 -0.88 -12.24 -2.66
CA GLY A 34 -1.17 -10.82 -2.88
C GLY A 34 -0.83 -9.96 -1.66
N TRP A 35 -1.05 -10.47 -0.44
CA TRP A 35 -0.73 -9.74 0.78
C TRP A 35 0.79 -9.58 1.01
N ILE A 36 1.60 -10.59 0.64
CA ILE A 36 3.06 -10.53 0.73
C ILE A 36 3.59 -9.51 -0.28
N LEU A 37 3.10 -9.57 -1.52
CA LEU A 37 3.51 -8.65 -2.58
C LEU A 37 3.12 -7.22 -2.26
N ALA A 38 1.88 -7.00 -1.79
CA ALA A 38 1.43 -5.70 -1.34
C ALA A 38 2.29 -5.17 -0.19
N ARG A 39 2.59 -5.99 0.82
CA ARG A 39 3.44 -5.55 1.94
C ARG A 39 4.84 -5.18 1.46
N ARG A 40 5.47 -6.01 0.62
CA ARG A 40 6.79 -5.71 0.04
C ARG A 40 6.79 -4.37 -0.69
N ASP A 41 5.82 -4.14 -1.57
CA ASP A 41 5.80 -2.93 -2.40
C ASP A 41 5.45 -1.68 -1.58
N ILE A 42 4.60 -1.82 -0.54
CA ILE A 42 4.35 -0.77 0.45
C ILE A 42 5.63 -0.44 1.22
N ASP A 43 6.35 -1.44 1.71
CA ASP A 43 7.58 -1.23 2.49
C ASP A 43 8.64 -0.50 1.67
N THR A 44 8.80 -0.87 0.39
CA THR A 44 9.66 -0.13 -0.55
C THR A 44 9.21 1.33 -0.72
N LEU A 45 7.91 1.60 -0.82
CA LEU A 45 7.40 2.97 -0.93
C LEU A 45 7.59 3.80 0.36
N ILE A 46 7.60 3.14 1.52
CA ILE A 46 7.93 3.77 2.81
C ILE A 46 9.43 4.11 2.86
N GLU A 47 10.30 3.18 2.44
CA GLU A 47 11.75 3.39 2.34
C GLU A 47 12.11 4.54 1.37
N GLU A 48 11.38 4.64 0.26
CA GLU A 48 11.49 5.75 -0.71
C GLU A 48 10.92 7.08 -0.19
N GLY A 49 10.28 7.08 0.99
CA GLY A 49 9.67 8.28 1.58
C GLY A 49 8.40 8.74 0.89
N LEU A 50 7.80 7.91 0.03
CA LEU A 50 6.58 8.22 -0.73
C LEU A 50 5.30 7.86 0.03
N VAL A 51 5.39 6.96 1.00
CA VAL A 51 4.28 6.50 1.83
C VAL A 51 4.65 6.61 3.31
N GLU A 52 3.65 6.90 4.13
CA GLU A 52 3.70 6.82 5.59
C GLU A 52 2.81 5.66 6.06
N GLU A 53 3.32 4.86 6.99
CA GLU A 53 2.52 3.91 7.77
C GLU A 53 2.14 4.55 9.11
N ARG A 54 0.85 4.49 9.46
CA ARG A 54 0.34 4.88 10.78
C ARG A 54 -0.40 3.70 11.39
N PHE A 55 -0.12 3.41 12.65
CA PHE A 55 -0.79 2.35 13.37
C PHE A 55 -1.97 2.94 14.15
N GLU A 56 -3.19 2.64 13.71
CA GLU A 56 -4.43 3.19 14.25
C GLU A 56 -5.44 2.08 14.48
N GLU A 57 -6.09 2.06 15.65
CA GLU A 57 -7.14 1.08 15.99
C GLU A 57 -6.69 -0.39 15.85
N GLY A 58 -5.40 -0.66 16.07
CA GLY A 58 -4.84 -2.01 15.97
C GLY A 58 -4.48 -2.45 14.55
N VAL A 59 -4.56 -1.54 13.56
CA VAL A 59 -4.32 -1.85 12.15
C VAL A 59 -3.38 -0.81 11.53
N SER A 60 -2.46 -1.27 10.68
CA SER A 60 -1.63 -0.39 9.86
C SER A 60 -2.44 0.25 8.73
N LYS A 61 -2.47 1.58 8.71
CA LYS A 61 -3.08 2.42 7.68
C LYS A 61 -1.99 3.16 6.91
N PHE A 62 -2.16 3.28 5.59
CA PHE A 62 -1.16 3.83 4.69
C PHE A 62 -1.61 5.14 4.07
N TYR A 63 -0.71 6.11 4.03
CA TYR A 63 -0.96 7.47 3.52
C TYR A 63 0.14 7.86 2.54
N ALA A 64 -0.23 8.41 1.38
CA ALA A 64 0.76 8.95 0.47
C ALA A 64 1.34 10.25 1.03
N LYS A 65 2.65 10.42 0.93
CA LYS A 65 3.33 11.67 1.24
C LYS A 65 3.36 12.55 -0.02
N GLU A 66 3.22 13.85 0.17
CA GLU A 66 3.54 14.80 -0.91
C GLU A 66 5.05 14.73 -1.16
N ALA A 67 5.45 14.64 -2.43
CA ALA A 67 6.86 14.74 -2.78
C ALA A 67 7.34 16.14 -2.40
N VAL A 68 8.30 16.22 -1.49
CA VAL A 68 8.96 17.47 -1.08
C VAL A 68 9.81 18.01 -2.24
#